data_AF-A0A1F4DS63-F1
#
_entry.id   AF-A0A1F4DS63-F1
#
_cell.length_a   1.000
_cell.length_b   1.000
_cell.length_c   1.000
_cell.angle_alpha   90.00
_cell.angle_beta   90.00
_cell.angle_gamma   90.00
#
_symmetry.space_group_name_H-M   'P 1'
#
loop_
_entity.id
_entity.type
_entity.pdbx_description
1 polymer ?
#
loop_
_entity_poly.entity_id
_entity_poly.type
_entity_poly.pdbx_seq_one_letter_code
_entity_poly.pdbx_strand_id
1 'polypeptide(L)' 'MLRVLRFAPGAEIAGRADLPLYAALLVEGRAAIEGETLAAWDFIRVSGTTGYAPIRFPNGATLLAVSMQ' A
#
# COMPACT_ATOMS: atom_id res chain seq x y z
N MET A 1 12.99 -6.35 -3.53
CA MET A 1 12.20 -7.38 -4.24
C MET A 1 10.89 -6.80 -4.74
N LEU A 2 10.54 -7.12 -5.98
CA LEU A 2 9.23 -6.84 -6.55
C LEU A 2 8.27 -7.98 -6.17
N ARG A 3 7.07 -7.65 -5.68
CA ARG A 3 6.09 -8.65 -5.24
C ARG A 3 4.66 -8.18 -5.51
N VAL A 4 3.76 -9.14 -5.74
CA VAL A 4 2.32 -8.89 -5.80
C VAL A 4 1.74 -9.14 -4.42
N LEU A 5 0.99 -8.17 -3.89
CA LEU A 5 0.30 -8.27 -2.61
C LEU A 5 -1.20 -8.16 -2.80
N ARG A 6 -1.93 -9.07 -2.18
CA ARG A 6 -3.40 -9.08 -2.21
C ARG A 6 -3.91 -8.87 -0.80
N PHE A 7 -4.80 -7.90 -0.66
CA PHE A 7 -5.42 -7.51 0.59
C PHE A 7 -6.91 -7.76 0.51
N ALA A 8 -7.45 -8.43 1.52
CA ALA A 8 -8.88 -8.65 1.67
C ALA A 8 -9.60 -7.33 2.01
N PRO A 9 -10.92 -7.23 1.77
CA PRO A 9 -11.74 -6.13 2.27
C PRO A 9 -11.55 -5.90 3.77
N GLY A 10 -11.32 -4.64 4.15
CA GLY A 10 -11.07 -4.23 5.53
C GLY A 10 -9.64 -4.43 6.02
N ALA A 11 -8.73 -4.95 5.19
CA ALA A 11 -7.32 -5.07 5.56
C ALA A 11 -6.65 -3.69 5.73
N GLU A 12 -5.63 -3.64 6.58
CA GLU A 12 -4.85 -2.44 6.87
C GLU A 12 -3.36 -2.80 6.96
N ILE A 13 -2.50 -1.92 6.45
CA ILE A 13 -1.07 -1.91 6.77
C ILE A 13 -0.86 -0.77 7.75
N ALA A 14 -0.52 -1.10 9.00
CA ALA A 14 -0.38 -0.10 10.06
C ALA A 14 0.82 0.85 9.86
N GLY A 15 1.82 0.42 9.07
CA GLY A 15 2.98 1.23 8.71
C GLY A 15 4.17 0.37 8.31
N ARG A 16 5.36 1.00 8.29
CA ARG A 16 6.59 0.37 7.78
C ARG A 16 7.05 -0.88 8.53
N ALA A 17 6.77 -0.95 9.83
CA ALA A 17 7.14 -2.11 10.65
C ALA A 17 6.38 -3.38 10.25
N ASP A 18 5.13 -3.23 9.80
CA ASP A 18 4.30 -4.32 9.30
C ASP A 18 4.68 -4.69 7.86
N LEU A 19 4.98 -3.67 7.05
CA LEU A 19 5.43 -3.86 5.68
C LEU A 19 6.50 -2.83 5.28
N PRO A 20 7.76 -3.21 5.02
CA PRO A 20 8.77 -2.28 4.52
C PRO A 20 8.53 -1.94 3.04
N LEU A 21 7.53 -1.09 2.78
CA LEU A 21 7.16 -0.60 1.46
C LEU A 21 8.00 0.61 1.05
N TYR A 22 8.57 0.57 -0.15
CA TYR A 22 9.26 1.71 -0.78
C TYR A 22 8.40 2.37 -1.85
N ALA A 23 7.71 1.53 -2.62
CA ALA A 23 6.78 1.95 -3.64
C ALA A 23 5.73 0.88 -3.87
N ALA A 24 4.53 1.29 -4.27
CA ALA A 24 3.51 0.39 -4.78
C ALA A 24 2.70 1.06 -5.89
N LEU A 25 2.32 0.27 -6.87
CA LEU A 25 1.26 0.59 -7.81
C LEU A 25 -0.01 -0.13 -7.37
N LEU A 26 -1.13 0.58 -7.28
CA LEU A 26 -2.43 -0.06 -7.13
C LEU A 26 -2.82 -0.68 -8.48
N VAL A 27 -2.89 -2.01 -8.56
CA VAL A 27 -3.29 -2.70 -9.80
C VAL A 27 -4.81 -2.84 -9.87
N GLU A 28 -5.43 -3.07 -8.71
CA GLU A 28 -6.87 -3.28 -8.59
C GLU A 28 -7.36 -2.81 -7.21
N GLY A 29 -8.63 -2.41 -7.13
CA GLY A 29 -9.29 -2.02 -5.90
C GLY A 29 -9.06 -0.56 -5.54
N ARG A 30 -9.10 -0.27 -4.24
CA ARG A 30 -8.89 1.08 -3.68
C ARG A 30 -8.08 1.02 -2.40
N ALA A 31 -7.31 2.05 -2.16
CA ALA A 31 -6.65 2.27 -0.87
C ALA A 31 -7.02 3.64 -0.30
N ALA A 32 -6.93 3.79 1.01
CA ALA A 32 -7.07 5.07 1.69
C ALA A 32 -5.84 5.35 2.56
N ILE A 33 -5.26 6.54 2.44
CA ILE A 33 -4.07 7.00 3.16
C ILE A 33 -4.33 8.45 3.58
N GLU A 34 -4.24 8.76 4.87
CA GLU A 34 -4.44 10.13 5.40
C GLU A 34 -5.72 10.85 4.93
N GLY A 35 -6.78 10.10 4.61
CA GLY A 35 -8.04 10.65 4.10
C GLY A 35 -8.10 10.81 2.57
N GLU A 36 -6.99 10.60 1.87
CA GLU A 36 -6.96 10.49 0.41
C GLU A 36 -7.37 9.08 -0.03
N THR A 37 -8.14 8.99 -1.12
CA THR A 37 -8.52 7.72 -1.74
C THR A 37 -7.75 7.52 -3.02
N LEU A 38 -6.99 6.43 -3.07
CA LEU A 38 -6.27 5.97 -4.25
C LEU A 38 -7.08 4.91 -4.99
N ALA A 39 -7.08 4.99 -6.32
CA ALA A 39 -7.73 4.08 -7.23
C ALA A 39 -6.70 3.22 -8.00
N ALA A 40 -7.21 2.31 -8.83
CA ALA A 40 -6.37 1.54 -9.73
C ALA A 40 -5.52 2.47 -10.61
N TRP A 41 -4.25 2.11 -10.74
CA TRP A 41 -3.17 2.84 -11.42
C TRP A 41 -2.60 4.05 -10.69
N ASP A 42 -3.07 4.35 -9.47
CA ASP A 42 -2.39 5.31 -8.60
C ASP A 42 -1.14 4.71 -7.97
N PHE A 43 -0.18 5.58 -7.68
CA PHE A 43 1.14 5.22 -7.20
C PHE A 43 1.42 5.74 -5.79
N ILE A 44 1.85 4.83 -4.92
CA ILE A 44 2.32 5.13 -3.58
C ILE A 44 3.84 5.20 -3.62
N ARG A 45 4.41 6.37 -3.32
CA ARG A 45 5.85 6.55 -3.12
C ARG A 45 6.10 6.86 -1.66
N VAL A 46 6.87 5.99 -0.98
CA VAL A 46 7.30 6.24 0.40
C VAL A 46 8.64 6.98 0.37
N SER A 47 8.67 8.20 0.87
CA SER A 47 9.91 8.98 1.01
C SER A 47 10.58 8.71 2.36
N GLY A 48 11.89 8.46 2.35
CA GLY A 48 12.69 8.35 3.57
C GLY A 48 12.57 7.03 4.34
N THR A 49 13.16 7.00 5.53
CA THR A 49 13.20 5.84 6.44
C THR A 49 12.16 5.89 7.55
N THR A 50 11.53 7.04 7.76
CA THR A 50 10.68 7.37 8.92
C THR A 50 9.29 6.72 8.90
N GLY A 51 8.88 6.10 7.80
CA GLY A 51 7.62 5.35 7.69
C GLY A 51 6.61 6.03 6.80
N TYR A 52 5.40 5.47 6.76
CA TYR A 52 4.25 6.00 6.03
C TYR A 52 2.99 5.80 6.87
N ALA A 53 2.00 6.67 6.65
CA ALA A 53 0.71 6.59 7.35
C ALA A 53 -0.04 5.28 7.02
N PRO A 54 -0.94 4.82 7.90
CA PRO A 54 -1.65 3.57 7.66
C PRO A 54 -2.37 3.55 6.32
N ILE A 55 -2.24 2.42 5.62
CA ILE A 55 -2.88 2.20 4.32
C ILE A 55 -4.05 1.25 4.52
N ARG A 56 -5.27 1.71 4.23
CA ARG A 56 -6.49 0.92 4.42
C ARG A 56 -7.07 0.45 3.10
N PHE A 57 -7.59 -0.77 3.06
CA PHE A 57 -8.18 -1.37 1.87
C PHE A 57 -9.67 -1.72 2.12
N PRO A 58 -10.57 -0.72 2.13
CA PRO A 58 -11.97 -0.94 2.53
C PRO A 58 -12.68 -2.01 1.70
N ASN A 59 -12.36 -2.08 0.41
CA ASN A 59 -12.94 -3.05 -0.53
C ASN A 59 -11.93 -4.12 -0.98
N GLY A 60 -10.75 -4.18 -0.34
CA GLY A 60 -9.63 -4.98 -0.79
C GLY A 60 -8.85 -4.30 -1.93
N ALA A 61 -7.63 -4.80 -2.17
CA ALA A 61 -6.76 -4.27 -3.22
C ALA A 61 -5.68 -5.27 -3.64
N THR A 62 -5.18 -5.09 -4.86
CA THR A 62 -3.96 -5.73 -5.34
C THR A 62 -2.88 -4.67 -5.57
N LEU A 63 -1.72 -4.84 -4.95
CA LEU A 63 -0.55 -3.99 -5.15
C LEU A 63 0.54 -4.72 -5.92
N LEU A 64 1.17 -4.03 -6.86
CA LEU A 64 2.51 -4.35 -7.32
C LEU A 64 3.51 -3.53 -6.50
N ALA A 65 4.20 -4.18 -5.57
CA ALA A 65 4.97 -3.53 -4.51
C ALA A 65 6.48 -3.78 -4.63
N VAL A 66 7.27 -2.77 -4.31
CA VAL A 66 8.71 -2.85 -4.08
C VAL A 66 8.97 -2.81 -2.58
N SER A 67 9.50 -3.91 -2.04
CA SER A 67 9.90 -4.03 -0.63
C SER A 67 11.32 -4.58 -0.51
N MET A 68 12.09 -4.20 0.51
CA MET A 68 13.30 -4.95 0.89
C MET A 68 12.91 -5.98 1.94
N GLN A 69 13.28 -7.25 1.73
CA GLN A 69 13.20 -8.27 2.78
C GLN A 69 14.31 -8.03 3.78
#